data_AF-A0A9C9N276-F1
#
_entry.id   AF-A0A9C9N276-F1
#
_cell.length_a   1.000
_cell.length_b   1.000
_cell.length_c   1.000
_cell.angle_alpha   90.00
_cell.angle_beta   90.00
_cell.angle_gamma   90.00
#
_symmetry.space_group_name_H-M   'P 1'
#
loop_
_entity.id
_entity.type
_entity.pdbx_description
1 polymer ?
#
loop_
_entity_poly.entity_id
_entity_poly.type
_entity_poly.pdbx_seq_one_letter_code
_entity_poly.pdbx_strand_id
1 'polypeptide(L)'
;AWQVWLLYIVYGVYYGMAFGTAKAMVADLVPENLRGTAYGTYNAVLGILDFPASVIAGVLWQGVGRWTGFGAGAPFFFGAGMAALAVVLMALWMARNRPQAG
;
A
#
# COMPACT_ATOMS: atom_id res chain seq x y z
N ALA A 1 2.55 -10.18 -23.06
CA ALA A 1 2.81 -8.73 -23.09
C ALA A 1 1.53 -7.88 -22.89
N TRP A 2 0.35 -8.30 -23.35
CA TRP A 2 -0.90 -7.55 -23.14
C TRP A 2 -1.39 -7.55 -21.68
N GLN A 3 -1.03 -8.58 -20.91
CA GLN A 3 -1.43 -8.77 -19.51
C GLN A 3 -1.01 -7.60 -18.62
N VAL A 4 0.14 -6.99 -18.93
CA VAL A 4 0.67 -5.84 -18.19
C VAL A 4 -0.31 -4.66 -18.28
N TRP A 5 -0.86 -4.37 -19.46
CA TRP A 5 -1.84 -3.29 -19.63
C TRP A 5 -3.10 -3.52 -18.81
N LEU A 6 -3.62 -4.75 -18.83
CA LEU A 6 -4.79 -5.10 -18.02
C LEU A 6 -4.49 -4.93 -16.52
N LEU A 7 -3.33 -5.41 -16.05
CA LEU A 7 -2.90 -5.25 -14.66
C LEU A 7 -2.74 -3.77 -14.28
N TYR A 8 -2.19 -2.92 -15.15
CA TYR A 8 -2.06 -1.48 -14.91
C TYR A 8 -3.41 -0.76 -14.90
N ILE A 9 -4.36 -1.14 -15.75
CA ILE A 9 -5.72 -0.58 -15.73
C ILE A 9 -6.40 -0.92 -14.41
N VAL A 10 -6.36 -2.20 -14.02
CA VAL A 10 -6.95 -2.66 -12.74
C VAL A 10 -6.27 -1.94 -11.57
N TYR A 11 -4.93 -1.86 -11.58
CA TYR A 11 -4.17 -1.14 -10.57
C TYR A 11 -4.53 0.35 -10.53
N GLY A 12 -4.69 1.00 -11.69
CA GLY A 12 -5.07 2.42 -11.77
C GLY A 12 -6.45 2.68 -11.20
N VAL A 13 -7.43 1.81 -11.48
CA VAL A 13 -8.77 1.88 -10.90
C VAL A 13 -8.69 1.71 -9.38
N TYR A 14 -7.99 0.68 -8.90
CA TYR A 14 -7.75 0.46 -7.46
C TYR A 14 -7.10 1.68 -6.80
N TYR A 15 -6.00 2.18 -7.37
CA TYR A 15 -5.23 3.27 -6.82
C TYR A 15 -6.03 4.57 -6.77
N GLY A 16 -6.81 4.87 -7.82
CA GLY A 16 -7.71 6.02 -7.85
C GLY A 16 -8.77 5.97 -6.74
N MET A 17 -9.37 4.81 -6.51
CA MET A 17 -10.34 4.61 -5.44
C MET A 17 -9.67 4.73 -4.05
N ALA A 18 -8.57 4.02 -3.81
CA ALA A 18 -7.92 3.97 -2.51
C ALA A 18 -7.24 5.29 -2.12
N PHE A 19 -6.44 5.85 -3.04
CA PHE A 19 -5.69 7.08 -2.77
C PHE A 19 -6.60 8.32 -2.76
N GLY A 20 -7.62 8.34 -3.62
CA GLY A 20 -8.62 9.40 -3.65
C GLY A 20 -9.43 9.48 -2.36
N THR A 21 -9.95 8.34 -1.90
CA THR A 21 -10.72 8.26 -0.64
C THR A 21 -9.87 8.59 0.58
N ALA A 22 -8.61 8.11 0.64
CA ALA A 22 -7.69 8.47 1.71
C ALA A 22 -7.43 9.99 1.78
N LYS A 23 -7.22 10.65 0.64
CA LYS A 23 -7.04 12.11 0.61
C LYS A 23 -8.30 12.87 1.02
N ALA A 24 -9.48 12.43 0.59
CA ALA A 24 -10.75 13.03 1.00
C ALA A 24 -10.92 12.93 2.54
N MET A 25 -10.64 11.75 3.11
CA MET A 25 -10.67 11.55 4.55
C MET A 25 -9.71 12.49 5.30
N VAL A 26 -8.50 12.73 4.78
CA VAL A 26 -7.58 13.73 5.36
C VAL A 26 -8.18 15.13 5.35
N ALA A 27 -8.89 15.51 4.28
CA ALA A 27 -9.54 16.82 4.16
C ALA A 27 -10.71 17.02 5.13
N ASP A 28 -11.41 15.93 5.46
CA ASP A 28 -12.55 15.92 6.39
C ASP A 28 -12.10 16.00 7.87
N LEU A 29 -10.88 15.54 8.17
CA LEU A 29 -10.33 15.52 9.53
C LEU A 29 -9.71 16.85 9.98
N VAL A 30 -9.47 17.78 9.07
CA VAL A 30 -8.72 19.03 9.36
C VAL A 30 -9.48 20.27 8.89
N PRO A 31 -9.39 21.40 9.63
CA PRO A 31 -10.01 22.64 9.21
C PRO A 31 -9.36 23.18 7.92
N GLU A 32 -10.13 23.94 7.15
CA GLU A 32 -9.77 24.34 5.78
C GLU A 32 -8.43 25.06 5.69
N ASN A 33 -8.12 25.91 6.66
CA ASN A 33 -6.86 26.67 6.75
C ASN A 33 -5.61 25.80 6.99
N LEU A 34 -5.76 24.54 7.40
CA LEU A 34 -4.65 23.60 7.65
C LEU A 34 -4.54 22.47 6.62
N ARG A 35 -5.44 22.42 5.62
CA ARG A 35 -5.45 21.35 4.61
C ARG A 35 -4.13 21.25 3.84
N GLY A 36 -3.50 22.37 3.52
CA GLY A 36 -2.19 22.40 2.86
C GLY A 36 -1.12 21.67 3.66
N THR A 37 -1.02 21.95 4.97
CA THR A 37 -0.10 21.27 5.88
C THR A 37 -0.46 19.81 6.07
N ALA A 38 -1.75 19.47 6.19
CA ALA A 38 -2.20 18.09 6.33
C ALA A 38 -1.81 17.23 5.12
N TYR A 39 -2.03 17.74 3.90
CA TYR A 39 -1.57 17.06 2.69
C TYR A 39 -0.05 17.02 2.57
N GLY A 40 0.66 18.08 2.94
CA GLY A 40 2.12 18.09 2.99
C GLY A 40 2.67 16.99 3.90
N THR A 41 2.17 16.91 5.13
CA THR A 41 2.53 15.86 6.10
C THR A 41 2.16 14.47 5.60
N TYR A 42 0.96 14.29 5.04
CA TYR A 42 0.53 13.01 4.47
C TYR A 42 1.51 12.50 3.41
N ASN A 43 1.88 13.34 2.43
CA ASN A 43 2.83 12.94 1.38
C ASN A 43 4.26 12.81 1.91
N ALA A 44 4.67 13.58 2.91
CA ALA A 44 5.98 13.43 3.55
C ALA A 44 6.10 12.06 4.23
N VAL A 45 5.07 11.64 4.97
CA VAL A 45 5.00 10.32 5.59
C VAL A 45 5.03 9.22 4.53
N LEU A 46 4.25 9.35 3.44
CA LEU A 46 4.31 8.39 2.34
C LEU A 46 5.72 8.29 1.74
N GLY A 47 6.39 9.41 1.48
CA GLY A 47 7.77 9.39 0.97
C GLY A 47 8.75 8.72 1.94
N ILE A 48 8.61 8.97 3.25
CA ILE A 48 9.42 8.30 4.29
C ILE A 48 9.17 6.78 4.30
N LEU A 49 7.94 6.33 4.04
CA LEU A 49 7.58 4.91 3.97
C LEU A 49 7.98 4.25 2.63
N ASP A 50 7.93 5.00 1.54
CA ASP A 50 8.31 4.53 0.20
C ASP A 50 9.82 4.27 0.10
N PHE A 51 10.63 4.99 0.88
CA PHE A 51 12.08 4.78 0.94
C PHE A 51 12.45 3.35 1.40
N PRO A 52 12.09 2.88 2.62
CA PRO A 52 12.38 1.52 3.05
C PRO A 52 11.65 0.49 2.19
N ALA A 53 10.46 0.77 1.66
CA ALA A 53 9.77 -0.13 0.74
C ALA A 53 10.60 -0.37 -0.54
N SER A 54 11.17 0.70 -1.10
CA SER A 54 12.04 0.63 -2.28
C SER A 54 13.35 -0.09 -1.99
N VAL A 55 13.94 0.13 -0.80
CA VAL A 55 15.13 -0.61 -0.35
C VAL A 55 14.82 -2.11 -0.25
N ILE A 56 13.72 -2.48 0.40
CA ILE A 56 13.30 -3.90 0.53
C ILE A 56 13.10 -4.51 -0.85
N ALA A 57 12.39 -3.83 -1.76
CA ALA A 57 12.16 -4.31 -3.11
C ALA A 57 13.47 -4.50 -3.88
N GLY A 58 14.40 -3.54 -3.79
CA GLY A 58 15.72 -3.64 -4.41
C GLY A 58 16.54 -4.81 -3.87
N VAL A 59 16.60 -4.94 -2.54
CA VAL A 59 17.30 -6.04 -1.85
C VAL A 59 16.69 -7.40 -2.24
N LEU A 60 15.37 -7.54 -2.28
CA LEU A 60 14.70 -8.77 -2.72
C LEU A 60 14.99 -9.11 -4.18
N TRP A 61 15.04 -8.10 -5.05
CA TRP A 61 15.30 -8.30 -6.46
C TRP A 61 16.74 -8.71 -6.71
N GLN A 62 17.70 -7.84 -6.41
CA GLN A 62 19.11 -7.95 -6.85
C GLN A 62 20.05 -8.48 -5.76
N GLY A 63 19.58 -8.60 -4.52
CA GLY A 63 20.39 -9.01 -3.39
C GLY A 63 21.36 -7.94 -2.90
N VAL A 64 22.20 -8.33 -1.94
CA VAL A 64 23.23 -7.47 -1.32
C VAL A 64 24.47 -8.33 -1.05
N GLY A 65 25.64 -7.78 -1.40
CA GLY A 65 26.94 -8.43 -1.15
C GLY A 65 27.11 -9.71 -1.97
N ARG A 66 27.24 -10.86 -1.29
CA ARG A 66 27.40 -12.18 -1.94
C ARG A 66 26.06 -12.83 -2.32
N TRP A 67 24.95 -12.30 -1.81
CA TRP A 67 23.62 -12.81 -2.14
C TRP A 67 23.10 -12.12 -3.40
N THR A 68 22.66 -12.90 -4.40
CA THR A 68 22.26 -12.42 -5.74
C THR A 68 20.78 -12.05 -5.86
N GLY A 69 20.04 -12.07 -4.75
CA GLY A 69 18.61 -11.77 -4.75
C GLY A 69 17.74 -12.98 -5.16
N PHE A 70 16.44 -12.74 -5.24
CA PHE A 70 15.44 -13.70 -5.70
C PHE A 70 14.93 -13.37 -7.13
N GLY A 71 15.47 -12.33 -7.76
CA GLY A 71 15.09 -11.88 -9.09
C GLY A 71 13.89 -10.94 -9.13
N ALA A 72 13.52 -10.49 -10.34
CA ALA A 72 12.54 -9.43 -10.57
C ALA A 72 11.13 -9.73 -10.04
N GLY A 73 10.77 -11.01 -9.90
CA GLY A 73 9.45 -11.42 -9.40
C GLY A 73 9.29 -11.27 -7.89
N ALA A 74 10.38 -11.22 -7.12
CA ALA A 74 10.31 -11.31 -5.66
C ALA A 74 9.57 -10.16 -4.97
N PRO A 75 9.76 -8.87 -5.37
CA PRO A 75 8.98 -7.78 -4.80
C PRO A 75 7.47 -7.93 -5.02
N PHE A 76 7.06 -8.49 -6.16
CA PHE A 76 5.64 -8.72 -6.47
C PHE A 76 5.04 -9.81 -5.59
N PHE A 77 5.73 -10.94 -5.41
CA PHE A 77 5.26 -11.99 -4.51
C PHE A 77 5.24 -11.54 -3.05
N PHE A 78 6.24 -10.76 -2.63
CA PHE A 78 6.26 -10.17 -1.29
C PHE A 78 5.07 -9.24 -1.07
N GLY A 79 4.80 -8.33 -2.00
CA GLY A 79 3.63 -7.45 -1.96
C GLY A 79 2.30 -8.23 -1.94
N ALA A 80 2.18 -9.27 -2.77
CA ALA A 80 1.01 -10.15 -2.78
C ALA A 80 0.80 -10.86 -1.42
N GLY A 81 1.89 -11.35 -0.81
CA GLY A 81 1.84 -11.95 0.53
C GLY A 81 1.41 -10.98 1.61
N MET A 82 1.91 -9.74 1.58
CA MET A 82 1.50 -8.68 2.51
C MET A 82 0.03 -8.29 2.33
N ALA A 83 -0.46 -8.19 1.09
CA ALA A 83 -1.86 -7.93 0.81
C ALA A 83 -2.76 -9.07 1.33
N ALA A 84 -2.39 -10.32 1.08
CA ALA A 84 -3.12 -11.48 1.59
C ALA A 84 -3.14 -11.52 3.12
N LEU A 85 -2.01 -11.23 3.77
CA LEU A 85 -1.93 -11.13 5.22
C LEU A 85 -2.85 -10.03 5.76
N ALA A 86 -2.87 -8.85 5.13
CA ALA A 86 -3.76 -7.75 5.52
C ALA A 86 -5.24 -8.16 5.41
N VAL A 87 -5.63 -8.85 4.33
CA VAL A 87 -7.00 -9.38 4.16
C VAL A 87 -7.35 -10.37 5.27
N VAL A 88 -6.44 -11.30 5.60
CA VAL A 88 -6.65 -12.27 6.68
C VAL A 88 -6.81 -11.57 8.02
N LEU A 89 -5.91 -10.64 8.37
CA LEU A 89 -5.99 -9.89 9.61
C LEU A 89 -7.28 -9.08 9.71
N MET A 90 -7.71 -8.43 8.63
CA MET A 90 -8.96 -7.69 8.58
C MET A 90 -10.17 -8.62 8.74
N ALA A 91 -10.18 -9.77 8.07
CA ALA A 91 -11.24 -10.77 8.19
C ALA A 91 -11.35 -11.32 9.62
N LEU A 92 -10.22 -11.62 10.26
CA LEU A 92 -10.17 -12.07 11.65
C LEU A 92 -10.66 -10.98 12.62
N TRP A 93 -10.26 -9.74 12.42
CA TRP A 93 -10.72 -8.60 13.21
C TRP A 93 -12.24 -8.41 13.09
N MET A 94 -12.78 -8.46 11.86
CA MET A 94 -14.22 -8.36 11.64
C MET A 94 -14.98 -9.54 12.25
N ALA A 95 -14.45 -10.76 12.16
CA ALA A 95 -15.06 -11.95 12.75
C ALA A 95 -15.11 -11.86 14.28
N ARG A 96 -14.06 -11.33 14.92
CA ARG A 96 -14.01 -11.08 16.36
C ARG A 96 -14.98 -10.00 16.82
N ASN A 97 -15.15 -8.95 16.02
CA ASN A 97 -15.91 -7.76 16.39
C ASN A 97 -17.36 -7.78 15.88
N ARG A 98 -17.88 -8.94 15.45
CA ARG A 98 -19.30 -9.06 15.10
C ARG A 98 -20.13 -8.69 16.34
N PRO A 99 -20.98 -7.65 16.27
CA PRO A 99 -21.91 -7.39 17.36
C PRO A 99 -22.76 -8.63 17.52
N GLN A 100 -22.81 -9.18 18.74
CA GLN A 100 -23.78 -10.23 19.06
C GLN A 100 -25.14 -9.60 18.82
N ALA A 101 -25.81 -10.00 17.74
CA ALA A 101 -27.19 -9.65 17.52
C ALA A 101 -28.00 -10.35 18.62
N GLY A 102 -28.24 -9.59 19.69
CA GLY A 102 -29.24 -9.87 20.73
C GLY A 102 -30.46 -9.02 20.46
#